data_AF-A0A0F9DUU7-F1
#
_entry.id   AF-A0A0F9DUU7-F1
#
_cell.length_a   1.000
_cell.length_b   1.000
_cell.length_c   1.000
_cell.angle_alpha   90.00
_cell.angle_beta   90.00
_cell.angle_gamma   90.00
#
_symmetry.space_group_name_H-M   'P 1'
#
loop_
_entity.id
_entity.type
_entity.pdbx_description
1 polymer ?
#
loop_
_entity_poly.entity_id
_entity_poly.type
_entity_poly.pdbx_seq_one_letter_code
_entity_poly.pdbx_strand_id
1 'polypeptide(L)'
;ASQIAAYINNGEELEFNIEGENPEIVSQIRQGEYLAMYIETNIKNIESLDSLTIEFYDEDGYIMNDPVDYTETITREELIMQDNTIRINLPTDANTLKTIRFDPTFTTNKEYSDDNTHGISQMQTIQWDSNYVSFMDDDKEYMQVELEYDLMSEIDGLELAYIYNDELQYLTFPEDTSLSSTVEDYGTGIDTYMLHIPKTYLHPETSEPTSFQEEQIIMIRYNSPVKKGIAIGIGRMYFENKGYNYVGHSDLPKAEFLLVNVEKQKEYNLMSNDDFAELYSEFITDYYYQAPLSLTPFDTEYNGRYKTVKIDLDLTSLYSSTGSDILDFSYLIFSVPNPSYELTVSEVLILEEAYEPTIEHVSTDSRVWQYTELEMFTASVTPESDSYQLVLEDVPTFYPELNWLDYLNIFDEDGNYYTAGLTGNDHQLHYEPSSDTFTWNPSFNQFPEYFGMEFEEPLMIEPNKILYFAYTTDTSWTEPIRLDIENVDLNSIRMIYDYNYLLKPEHYDWYSQQFNVKHSYESIAYSFKEEPEYEVIQYYYEDFVVYENTDTYTHTFDIGDLSFEDDFINVEVYKIIGLTPTLESEILTDNVADYSYVFDKATKELTI
;
A
#
# COMPACT_ATOMS: atom_id res chain seq x y z
N ALA A 1 23.90 -10.65 2.89
CA ALA A 1 24.42 -10.27 1.57
C ALA A 1 24.68 -8.76 1.59
N SER A 2 25.83 -8.31 1.10
CA SER A 2 26.13 -6.89 0.93
C SER A 2 25.16 -6.29 -0.07
N GLN A 3 24.52 -5.18 0.27
CA GLN A 3 23.65 -4.46 -0.65
C GLN A 3 24.48 -3.92 -1.82
N ILE A 4 24.12 -4.34 -3.03
CA ILE A 4 24.71 -3.82 -4.27
C ILE A 4 23.66 -2.88 -4.87
N ALA A 5 24.01 -1.60 -4.96
CA ALA A 5 23.29 -0.66 -5.80
C ALA A 5 24.09 -0.43 -7.07
N ALA A 6 23.44 -0.58 -8.22
CA ALA A 6 24.05 -0.35 -9.52
C ALA A 6 23.15 0.55 -10.36
N TYR A 7 23.76 1.45 -11.12
CA TYR A 7 23.08 2.15 -12.20
C TYR A 7 23.49 1.47 -13.51
N ILE A 8 22.51 0.94 -14.25
CA ILE A 8 22.73 0.19 -15.48
C ILE A 8 22.24 1.03 -16.65
N ASN A 9 23.16 1.45 -17.52
CA ASN A 9 22.83 2.17 -18.75
C ASN A 9 22.48 1.21 -19.90
N ASN A 10 21.94 1.76 -20.98
CA ASN A 10 21.78 1.03 -22.23
C ASN A 10 23.11 0.41 -22.72
N GLY A 11 23.13 -0.92 -22.87
CA GLY A 11 24.30 -1.71 -23.26
C GLY A 11 25.25 -2.10 -22.12
N GLU A 12 24.90 -1.79 -20.87
CA GLU A 12 25.56 -2.32 -19.68
C GLU A 12 24.77 -3.51 -19.11
N GLU A 13 25.46 -4.47 -18.50
CA GLU A 13 24.88 -5.66 -17.88
C GLU A 13 25.30 -5.75 -16.41
N LEU A 14 24.45 -6.34 -15.57
CA LEU A 14 24.81 -6.69 -14.20
C LEU A 14 25.26 -8.15 -14.18
N GLU A 15 26.48 -8.42 -13.69
CA GLU A 15 26.99 -9.79 -13.53
C GLU A 15 26.99 -10.19 -12.05
N PHE A 16 26.30 -11.27 -11.73
CA PHE A 16 26.27 -11.90 -10.42
C PHE A 16 27.12 -13.16 -10.42
N ASN A 17 28.25 -13.12 -9.72
CA ASN A 17 29.15 -14.26 -9.59
C ASN A 17 28.77 -15.13 -8.39
N ILE A 18 28.15 -16.28 -8.64
CA ILE A 18 27.69 -17.16 -7.57
C ILE A 18 28.84 -17.78 -6.77
N GLU A 19 30.06 -17.93 -7.34
CA GLU A 19 31.22 -18.44 -6.60
C GLU A 19 31.77 -17.48 -5.56
N GLY A 20 31.45 -16.18 -5.68
CA GLY A 20 31.79 -15.17 -4.67
C GLY A 20 30.95 -15.30 -3.39
N GLU A 21 29.84 -16.03 -3.46
CA GLU A 21 28.90 -16.27 -2.37
C GLU A 21 29.24 -17.55 -1.57
N ASN A 22 28.45 -17.84 -0.53
CA ASN A 22 28.68 -18.98 0.38
C ASN A 22 28.94 -20.31 -0.38
N PRO A 23 30.14 -20.94 -0.25
CA PRO A 23 30.52 -22.13 -0.99
C PRO A 23 29.58 -23.34 -0.83
N GLU A 24 28.86 -23.42 0.29
CA GLU A 24 27.89 -24.49 0.55
C GLU A 24 26.65 -24.35 -0.35
N ILE A 25 26.13 -23.13 -0.52
CA ILE A 25 25.00 -22.84 -1.40
C ILE A 25 25.38 -23.12 -2.85
N VAL A 26 26.57 -22.68 -3.28
CA VAL A 26 27.08 -22.94 -4.64
C VAL A 26 27.15 -24.43 -4.94
N SER A 27 27.66 -25.24 -4.00
CA SER A 27 27.73 -26.68 -4.17
C SER A 27 26.35 -27.32 -4.31
N GLN A 28 25.37 -26.85 -3.54
CA GLN A 28 23.99 -27.33 -3.60
C GLN A 28 23.27 -26.90 -4.89
N ILE A 29 23.48 -25.66 -5.37
CA ILE A 29 22.99 -25.20 -6.68
C ILE A 29 23.57 -26.08 -7.80
N ARG A 30 24.88 -26.36 -7.78
CA ARG A 30 25.55 -27.22 -8.77
C ARG A 30 25.13 -28.69 -8.68
N GLN A 31 24.59 -29.14 -7.55
CA GLN A 31 23.98 -30.46 -7.40
C GLN A 31 22.51 -30.48 -7.87
N GLY A 32 21.93 -29.30 -8.15
CA GLY A 32 20.55 -29.15 -8.56
C GLY A 32 19.58 -29.26 -7.39
N GLU A 33 19.95 -28.88 -6.17
CA GLU A 33 19.07 -29.00 -4.99
C GLU A 33 17.99 -27.91 -4.92
N TYR A 34 18.13 -26.85 -5.71
CA TYR A 34 17.23 -25.70 -5.75
C TYR A 34 16.48 -25.60 -7.07
N LEU A 35 15.22 -25.15 -7.02
CA LEU A 35 14.34 -24.95 -8.16
C LEU A 35 14.45 -23.52 -8.72
N ALA A 36 14.54 -22.54 -7.85
CA ALA A 36 14.56 -21.13 -8.21
C ALA A 36 15.31 -20.30 -7.17
N MET A 37 15.75 -19.13 -7.60
CA MET A 37 16.25 -18.06 -6.75
C MET A 37 15.33 -16.86 -6.89
N TYR A 38 15.07 -16.20 -5.78
CA TYR A 38 14.28 -14.98 -5.70
C TYR A 38 15.20 -13.86 -5.20
N ILE A 39 15.23 -12.74 -5.92
CA ILE A 39 16.05 -11.59 -5.58
C ILE A 39 15.12 -10.41 -5.39
N GLU A 40 15.02 -9.90 -4.17
CA GLU A 40 14.31 -8.63 -3.93
C GLU A 40 15.09 -7.50 -4.58
N THR A 41 14.41 -6.67 -5.37
CA THR A 41 15.05 -5.50 -5.96
C THR A 41 14.25 -4.23 -5.74
N ASN A 42 14.93 -3.09 -5.78
CA ASN A 42 14.32 -1.78 -5.85
C ASN A 42 14.81 -1.13 -7.15
N ILE A 43 13.91 -1.03 -8.13
CA ILE A 43 14.24 -0.50 -9.46
C ILE A 43 13.66 0.91 -9.57
N LYS A 44 14.55 1.91 -9.66
CA LYS A 44 14.17 3.28 -10.00
C LYS A 44 14.19 3.46 -11.52
N ASN A 45 13.29 4.31 -12.02
CA ASN A 45 13.08 4.55 -13.45
C ASN A 45 12.65 3.27 -14.21
N ILE A 46 11.85 2.41 -13.57
CA ILE A 46 11.36 1.17 -14.17
C ILE A 46 10.56 1.38 -15.47
N GLU A 47 9.95 2.54 -15.65
CA GLU A 47 9.24 2.90 -16.88
C GLU A 47 10.14 2.99 -18.12
N SER A 48 11.45 3.19 -17.93
CA SER A 48 12.42 3.15 -19.02
C SER A 48 12.74 1.72 -19.49
N LEU A 49 12.42 0.71 -18.67
CA LEU A 49 12.70 -0.70 -18.92
C LEU A 49 11.55 -1.33 -19.72
N ASP A 50 11.87 -2.11 -20.73
CA ASP A 50 10.91 -2.95 -21.46
C ASP A 50 10.94 -4.38 -20.89
N SER A 51 12.14 -4.94 -20.74
CA SER A 51 12.34 -6.27 -20.14
C SER A 51 13.75 -6.45 -19.59
N LEU A 52 13.94 -7.46 -18.75
CA LEU A 52 15.23 -7.90 -18.23
C LEU A 52 15.51 -9.32 -18.72
N THR A 53 16.58 -9.50 -19.47
CA THR A 53 17.04 -10.82 -19.92
C THR A 53 18.06 -11.37 -18.93
N ILE A 54 17.87 -12.61 -18.50
CA ILE A 54 18.71 -13.31 -17.54
C ILE A 54 19.41 -14.46 -18.25
N GLU A 55 20.73 -14.50 -18.17
CA GLU A 55 21.55 -15.52 -18.85
C GLU A 55 22.52 -16.19 -17.90
N PHE A 56 22.67 -17.51 -18.05
CA PHE A 56 23.55 -18.32 -17.19
C PHE A 56 24.85 -18.67 -17.91
N TYR A 57 25.97 -18.53 -17.21
CA TYR A 57 27.30 -18.81 -17.74
C TYR A 57 28.02 -19.86 -16.89
N ASP A 58 28.75 -20.75 -17.59
CA ASP A 58 29.51 -21.84 -17.00
C ASP A 58 30.91 -21.41 -16.49
N GLU A 59 31.68 -22.37 -15.96
CA GLU A 59 33.04 -22.13 -15.46
C GLU A 59 34.01 -21.59 -16.51
N ASP A 60 33.77 -21.93 -17.78
CA ASP A 60 34.58 -21.54 -18.95
C ASP A 60 34.11 -20.21 -19.57
N GLY A 61 33.02 -19.63 -19.06
CA GLY A 61 32.46 -18.36 -19.52
C GLY A 61 31.59 -18.47 -20.77
N TYR A 62 31.05 -19.66 -21.06
CA TYR A 62 30.06 -19.84 -22.12
C TYR A 62 28.65 -19.82 -21.55
N ILE A 63 27.70 -19.28 -22.32
CA ILE A 63 26.28 -19.38 -22.00
C ILE A 63 25.90 -20.86 -21.93
N MET A 64 25.29 -21.26 -20.83
CA MET A 64 24.77 -22.61 -20.61
C MET A 64 23.58 -22.83 -21.55
N ASN A 65 23.75 -23.70 -22.55
CA ASN A 65 22.76 -23.92 -23.62
C ASN A 65 22.45 -25.40 -23.90
N ASP A 66 22.96 -26.34 -23.09
CA ASP A 66 22.84 -27.78 -23.37
C ASP A 66 22.49 -28.55 -22.08
N PRO A 67 21.34 -29.24 -21.97
CA PRO A 67 20.29 -29.48 -22.98
C PRO A 67 19.06 -28.53 -22.91
N VAL A 68 19.07 -27.55 -22.01
CA VAL A 68 17.97 -26.59 -21.79
C VAL A 68 18.51 -25.18 -22.03
N ASP A 69 17.70 -24.33 -22.66
CA ASP A 69 17.98 -22.90 -22.81
C ASP A 69 17.84 -22.25 -21.42
N TYR A 70 18.95 -21.73 -20.89
CA TYR A 70 18.98 -21.05 -19.57
C TYR A 70 18.94 -19.52 -19.72
N THR A 71 18.30 -19.05 -20.79
CA THR A 71 17.95 -17.65 -20.97
C THR A 71 16.47 -17.43 -20.60
N GLU A 72 16.23 -16.50 -19.68
CA GLU A 72 14.90 -16.10 -19.23
C GLU A 72 14.68 -14.63 -19.54
N THR A 73 13.49 -14.25 -19.99
CA THR A 73 13.14 -12.83 -20.17
C THR A 73 11.98 -12.52 -19.23
N ILE A 74 12.16 -11.50 -18.40
CA ILE A 74 11.14 -11.00 -17.47
C ILE A 74 10.68 -9.64 -17.99
N THR A 75 9.39 -9.46 -18.24
CA THR A 75 8.89 -8.17 -18.71
C THR A 75 8.79 -7.15 -17.59
N ARG A 76 8.73 -5.86 -17.94
CA ARG A 76 8.46 -4.78 -16.97
C ARG A 76 7.17 -5.06 -16.18
N GLU A 77 6.10 -5.49 -16.84
CA GLU A 77 4.82 -5.79 -16.20
C GLU A 77 4.95 -6.93 -15.19
N GLU A 78 5.71 -7.98 -15.51
CA GLU A 78 5.99 -9.08 -14.58
C GLU A 78 6.78 -8.63 -13.36
N LEU A 79 7.76 -7.73 -13.54
CA LEU A 79 8.52 -7.14 -12.41
C LEU A 79 7.59 -6.33 -11.50
N ILE A 80 6.72 -5.50 -12.06
CA ILE A 80 5.75 -4.69 -11.29
C ILE A 80 4.78 -5.59 -10.53
N MET A 81 4.23 -6.63 -11.17
CA MET A 81 3.31 -7.58 -10.52
C MET A 81 3.96 -8.35 -9.36
N GLN A 82 5.28 -8.52 -9.38
CA GLN A 82 6.04 -9.22 -8.32
C GLN A 82 6.71 -8.26 -7.34
N ASP A 83 6.25 -7.01 -7.23
CA ASP A 83 6.82 -5.97 -6.37
C ASP A 83 8.35 -5.82 -6.56
N ASN A 84 8.79 -5.83 -7.83
CA ASN A 84 10.19 -5.81 -8.24
C ASN A 84 11.02 -6.99 -7.71
N THR A 85 10.41 -8.12 -7.36
CA THR A 85 11.14 -9.34 -7.04
C THR A 85 11.48 -10.08 -8.33
N ILE A 86 12.77 -10.31 -8.56
CA ILE A 86 13.25 -11.08 -9.70
C ILE A 86 13.27 -12.56 -9.34
N ARG A 87 12.49 -13.37 -10.07
CA ARG A 87 12.50 -14.83 -9.97
C ARG A 87 13.32 -15.43 -11.09
N ILE A 88 14.28 -16.28 -10.74
CA ILE A 88 15.22 -16.93 -11.66
C ILE A 88 15.09 -18.44 -11.50
N ASN A 89 14.73 -19.21 -12.54
CA ASN A 89 14.72 -20.67 -12.41
C ASN A 89 16.15 -21.22 -12.43
N LEU A 90 16.51 -22.04 -11.45
CA LEU A 90 17.84 -22.62 -11.36
C LEU A 90 17.89 -23.99 -12.07
N PRO A 91 19.07 -24.41 -12.56
CA PRO A 91 19.22 -25.75 -13.11
C PRO A 91 18.95 -26.79 -12.02
N THR A 92 18.01 -27.68 -12.30
CA THR A 92 17.59 -28.71 -11.33
C THR A 92 18.41 -30.00 -11.44
N ASP A 93 19.29 -30.12 -12.42
CA ASP A 93 20.25 -31.23 -12.51
C ASP A 93 21.66 -30.76 -12.15
N ALA A 94 22.58 -31.72 -12.02
CA ALA A 94 23.99 -31.41 -11.80
C ALA A 94 24.53 -30.52 -12.93
N ASN A 95 25.11 -29.36 -12.57
CA ASN A 95 25.43 -28.29 -13.51
C ASN A 95 26.77 -27.60 -13.16
N THR A 96 27.20 -26.71 -14.04
CA THR A 96 28.47 -25.96 -13.96
C THR A 96 28.24 -24.45 -13.85
N LEU A 97 27.08 -24.01 -13.35
CA LEU A 97 26.75 -22.59 -13.21
C LEU A 97 27.85 -21.86 -12.43
N LYS A 98 28.22 -20.68 -12.90
CA LYS A 98 29.23 -19.83 -12.26
C LYS A 98 28.81 -18.36 -12.19
N THR A 99 28.24 -17.81 -13.25
CA THR A 99 27.73 -16.43 -13.22
C THR A 99 26.32 -16.37 -13.82
N ILE A 100 25.53 -15.42 -13.31
CA ILE A 100 24.21 -15.06 -13.81
C ILE A 100 24.32 -13.61 -14.27
N ARG A 101 23.87 -13.30 -15.48
CA ARG A 101 23.89 -11.95 -16.03
C ARG A 101 22.49 -11.42 -16.23
N PHE A 102 22.31 -10.14 -15.96
CA PHE A 102 21.07 -9.41 -16.17
C PHE A 102 21.32 -8.32 -17.23
N ASP A 103 20.67 -8.47 -18.38
CA ASP A 103 20.76 -7.57 -19.53
C ASP A 103 19.43 -6.82 -19.71
N PRO A 104 19.36 -5.53 -19.33
CA PRO A 104 18.16 -4.73 -19.48
C PRO A 104 17.94 -4.30 -20.93
N THR A 105 16.75 -4.59 -21.45
CA THR A 105 16.24 -4.02 -22.70
C THR A 105 15.40 -2.80 -22.36
N PHE A 106 15.81 -1.62 -22.85
CA PHE A 106 15.11 -0.36 -22.60
C PHE A 106 14.06 -0.06 -23.68
N THR A 107 12.99 0.63 -23.28
CA THR A 107 11.92 1.08 -24.16
C THR A 107 12.46 1.98 -25.29
N THR A 108 11.90 1.83 -26.50
CA THR A 108 12.35 2.54 -27.73
C THR A 108 11.23 3.31 -28.43
N ASN A 109 10.14 3.63 -27.72
CA ASN A 109 9.05 4.42 -28.28
C ASN A 109 9.47 5.89 -28.52
N LYS A 110 8.57 6.72 -29.08
CA LYS A 110 8.87 8.13 -29.40
C LYS A 110 9.22 8.98 -28.17
N GLU A 111 8.68 8.63 -27.02
CA GLU A 111 8.91 9.33 -25.75
C GLU A 111 10.25 8.92 -25.15
N TYR A 112 10.66 7.66 -25.31
CA TYR A 112 11.96 7.11 -24.89
C TYR A 112 12.92 6.96 -26.08
N SER A 113 13.03 7.96 -26.96
CA SER A 113 13.92 7.90 -28.13
C SER A 113 15.41 8.09 -27.73
N ASP A 114 16.33 7.43 -28.43
CA ASP A 114 17.78 7.52 -28.14
C ASP A 114 18.37 8.91 -28.40
N ASP A 115 17.72 9.68 -29.28
CA ASP A 115 18.11 11.04 -29.62
C ASP A 115 17.48 12.10 -28.70
N ASN A 116 16.67 11.65 -27.73
CA ASN A 116 15.96 12.48 -26.77
C ASN A 116 15.14 13.60 -27.45
N THR A 117 14.72 13.45 -28.70
CA THR A 117 14.16 14.55 -29.52
C THR A 117 12.85 15.15 -29.00
N HIS A 118 12.17 14.47 -28.08
CA HIS A 118 10.86 14.90 -27.55
C HIS A 118 10.86 15.06 -26.01
N GLY A 119 11.73 14.34 -25.29
CA GLY A 119 11.70 14.26 -23.83
C GLY A 119 10.45 13.55 -23.28
N ILE A 120 10.41 13.39 -21.95
CA ILE A 120 9.25 12.89 -21.19
C ILE A 120 8.44 14.11 -20.74
N SER A 121 7.12 14.10 -21.00
CA SER A 121 6.25 15.22 -20.65
C SER A 121 5.96 15.22 -19.15
N GLN A 122 6.48 16.20 -18.43
CA GLN A 122 6.24 16.41 -17.01
C GLN A 122 5.15 17.47 -16.78
N MET A 123 4.42 17.33 -15.68
CA MET A 123 3.42 18.29 -15.23
C MET A 123 3.63 18.60 -13.76
N GLN A 124 3.62 19.88 -13.42
CA GLN A 124 3.77 20.38 -12.05
C GLN A 124 2.70 21.43 -11.80
N THR A 125 2.04 21.36 -10.65
CA THR A 125 1.02 22.35 -10.25
C THR A 125 1.58 23.20 -9.13
N ILE A 126 1.49 24.52 -9.29
CA ILE A 126 1.98 25.48 -8.32
C ILE A 126 0.92 26.54 -8.02
N GLN A 127 1.13 27.31 -6.96
CA GLN A 127 0.38 28.52 -6.68
C GLN A 127 1.29 29.73 -6.91
N TRP A 128 0.72 30.80 -7.45
CA TRP A 128 1.45 32.05 -7.58
C TRP A 128 1.71 32.66 -6.20
N ASP A 129 2.99 32.75 -5.83
CA ASP A 129 3.43 33.36 -4.57
C ASP A 129 4.37 34.54 -4.87
N SER A 130 3.96 35.73 -4.40
CA SER A 130 4.73 36.96 -4.58
C SER A 130 6.08 36.97 -3.84
N ASN A 131 6.30 36.09 -2.86
CA ASN A 131 7.58 35.94 -2.15
C ASN A 131 8.69 35.37 -3.04
N TYR A 132 8.33 34.55 -4.04
CA TYR A 132 9.25 33.97 -5.03
C TYR A 132 9.39 34.83 -6.28
N VAL A 133 8.83 36.05 -6.28
CA VAL A 133 8.95 36.99 -7.38
C VAL A 133 10.20 37.85 -7.24
N SER A 134 11.02 37.85 -8.29
CA SER A 134 12.25 38.64 -8.38
C SER A 134 12.29 39.47 -9.66
N PHE A 135 13.09 40.53 -9.64
CA PHE A 135 13.39 41.32 -10.83
C PHE A 135 14.56 40.69 -11.59
N MET A 136 14.35 40.40 -12.87
CA MET A 136 15.40 39.92 -13.77
C MET A 136 16.12 41.07 -14.47
N ASP A 137 17.15 40.74 -15.27
CA ASP A 137 18.01 41.69 -16.01
C ASP A 137 17.24 42.65 -16.96
N ASP A 138 15.98 42.32 -17.27
CA ASP A 138 15.08 43.11 -18.10
C ASP A 138 14.21 44.11 -17.29
N ASP A 139 14.48 44.28 -15.99
CA ASP A 139 13.72 45.08 -15.01
C ASP A 139 12.25 44.63 -14.87
N LYS A 140 11.92 43.37 -15.17
CA LYS A 140 10.57 42.81 -15.02
C LYS A 140 10.49 41.74 -13.94
N GLU A 141 9.27 41.54 -13.45
CA GLU A 141 8.94 40.61 -12.37
C GLU A 141 8.70 39.19 -12.92
N TYR A 142 9.46 38.24 -12.40
CA TYR A 142 9.33 36.81 -12.67
C TYR A 142 9.21 36.03 -11.36
N MET A 143 8.29 35.08 -11.32
CA MET A 143 8.28 34.06 -10.26
C MET A 143 9.30 32.98 -10.61
N GLN A 144 10.17 32.66 -9.66
CA GLN A 144 11.13 31.57 -9.79
C GLN A 144 10.48 30.28 -9.29
N VAL A 145 10.48 29.24 -10.11
CA VAL A 145 9.87 27.95 -9.80
C VAL A 145 10.92 26.87 -9.93
N GLU A 146 11.17 26.15 -8.85
CA GLU A 146 11.99 24.94 -8.87
C GLU A 146 11.22 23.80 -9.54
N LEU A 147 11.82 23.21 -10.58
CA LEU A 147 11.23 22.09 -11.30
C LEU A 147 11.57 20.77 -10.61
N GLU A 148 10.55 19.93 -10.41
CA GLU A 148 10.69 18.59 -9.81
C GLU A 148 11.58 17.64 -10.64
N TYR A 149 11.70 17.88 -11.94
CA TYR A 149 12.48 17.07 -12.87
C TYR A 149 13.41 17.92 -13.73
N ASP A 150 14.50 17.31 -14.22
CA ASP A 150 15.44 17.93 -15.15
C ASP A 150 14.72 18.62 -16.32
N LEU A 151 15.14 19.82 -16.70
CA LEU A 151 14.54 20.54 -17.83
C LEU A 151 15.29 20.26 -19.14
N MET A 152 14.56 19.82 -20.15
CA MET A 152 15.08 19.73 -21.51
C MET A 152 14.95 21.08 -22.22
N SER A 153 16.02 21.88 -22.15
CA SER A 153 16.01 23.29 -22.64
C SER A 153 16.28 23.46 -24.13
N GLU A 154 16.77 22.44 -24.83
CA GLU A 154 17.13 22.49 -26.26
C GLU A 154 16.27 21.52 -27.10
N ILE A 155 14.97 21.84 -27.29
CA ILE A 155 14.11 21.10 -28.22
C ILE A 155 13.76 21.96 -29.44
N ASP A 156 14.17 21.53 -30.63
CA ASP A 156 13.85 22.20 -31.89
C ASP A 156 12.32 22.22 -32.12
N GLY A 157 11.72 23.41 -32.03
CA GLY A 157 10.31 23.65 -32.38
C GLY A 157 9.29 23.48 -31.25
N LEU A 158 9.73 23.25 -30.01
CA LEU A 158 8.88 23.29 -28.81
C LEU A 158 9.22 24.51 -27.93
N GLU A 159 8.25 24.96 -27.13
CA GLU A 159 8.48 25.97 -26.11
C GLU A 159 9.19 25.36 -24.90
N LEU A 160 9.92 26.18 -24.14
CA LEU A 160 10.65 25.75 -22.93
C LEU A 160 9.72 25.07 -21.91
N ALA A 161 8.54 25.66 -21.70
CA ALA A 161 7.44 25.09 -20.95
C ALA A 161 6.12 25.70 -21.46
N TYR A 162 5.00 25.08 -21.12
CA TYR A 162 3.65 25.56 -21.39
C TYR A 162 2.95 25.82 -20.07
N ILE A 163 2.34 27.00 -19.93
CA ILE A 163 1.69 27.43 -18.69
C ILE A 163 0.17 27.45 -18.91
N TYR A 164 -0.58 26.92 -17.95
CA TYR A 164 -2.03 26.87 -17.97
C TYR A 164 -2.61 27.49 -16.69
N ASN A 165 -3.79 28.11 -16.80
CA ASN A 165 -4.57 28.49 -15.63
C ASN A 165 -5.34 27.28 -15.04
N ASP A 166 -6.08 27.53 -13.96
CA ASP A 166 -6.98 26.59 -13.28
C ASP A 166 -8.09 26.01 -14.18
N GLU A 167 -8.46 26.70 -15.25
CA GLU A 167 -9.37 26.21 -16.30
C GLU A 167 -8.67 25.42 -17.43
N LEU A 168 -7.39 25.09 -17.27
CA LEU A 168 -6.55 24.41 -18.28
C LEU A 168 -6.43 25.16 -19.61
N GLN A 169 -6.57 26.49 -19.58
CA GLN A 169 -6.38 27.36 -20.74
C GLN A 169 -4.91 27.73 -20.87
N TYR A 170 -4.35 27.52 -22.06
CA TYR A 170 -2.96 27.87 -22.36
C TYR A 170 -2.72 29.38 -22.29
N LEU A 171 -1.70 29.79 -21.55
CA LEU A 171 -1.31 31.18 -21.35
C LEU A 171 -0.14 31.53 -22.25
N THR A 172 -0.22 32.70 -22.90
CA THR A 172 0.87 33.26 -23.71
C THR A 172 1.39 34.55 -23.08
N PHE A 173 2.64 34.91 -23.37
CA PHE A 173 3.30 36.06 -22.76
C PHE A 173 3.41 37.25 -23.74
N PRO A 174 3.39 38.50 -23.25
CA PRO A 174 3.68 39.69 -24.07
C PRO A 174 5.01 39.57 -24.84
N GLU A 175 5.12 40.19 -26.02
CA GLU A 175 6.29 40.05 -26.93
C GLU A 175 7.64 40.41 -26.31
N ASP A 176 7.65 41.16 -25.22
CA ASP A 176 8.83 41.62 -24.51
C ASP A 176 9.15 40.80 -23.24
N THR A 177 8.42 39.71 -22.99
CA THR A 177 8.65 38.74 -21.92
C THR A 177 8.58 37.32 -22.47
N SER A 178 9.42 36.42 -21.97
CA SER A 178 9.34 35.00 -22.31
C SER A 178 9.73 34.16 -21.10
N LEU A 179 9.30 32.90 -21.11
CA LEU A 179 9.85 31.91 -20.19
C LEU A 179 11.36 31.83 -20.37
N SER A 180 12.06 31.66 -19.27
CA SER A 180 13.50 31.39 -19.26
C SER A 180 13.81 30.41 -18.14
N SER A 181 14.99 29.78 -18.18
CA SER A 181 15.42 28.87 -17.12
C SER A 181 16.86 29.16 -16.72
N THR A 182 17.18 28.93 -15.45
CA THR A 182 18.55 28.88 -14.95
C THR A 182 18.82 27.53 -14.33
N VAL A 183 20.08 27.10 -14.39
CA VAL A 183 20.54 25.89 -13.70
C VAL A 183 21.38 26.34 -12.52
N GLU A 184 21.01 25.90 -11.33
CA GLU A 184 21.78 26.11 -10.11
C GLU A 184 22.54 24.82 -9.79
N ASP A 185 23.87 24.89 -9.90
CA ASP A 185 24.78 23.81 -9.53
C ASP A 185 25.31 24.07 -8.11
N TYR A 186 24.87 23.24 -7.17
CA TYR A 186 25.26 23.31 -5.76
C TYR A 186 26.60 22.60 -5.46
N GLY A 187 27.30 22.10 -6.49
CA GLY A 187 28.60 21.45 -6.37
C GLY A 187 28.54 19.99 -5.89
N THR A 188 27.33 19.45 -5.71
CA THR A 188 27.04 18.05 -5.33
C THR A 188 26.77 17.14 -6.53
N GLY A 189 26.75 17.69 -7.75
CA GLY A 189 26.39 16.96 -8.98
C GLY A 189 24.88 16.79 -9.16
N ILE A 190 24.06 17.47 -8.36
CA ILE A 190 22.62 17.63 -8.56
C ILE A 190 22.41 19.03 -9.14
N ASP A 191 21.92 19.08 -10.37
CA ASP A 191 21.55 20.32 -11.06
C ASP A 191 20.09 20.63 -10.73
N THR A 192 19.82 21.78 -10.09
CA THR A 192 18.44 22.25 -9.87
C THR A 192 18.04 23.17 -11.02
N TYR A 193 16.88 22.90 -11.63
CA TYR A 193 16.37 23.68 -12.76
C TYR A 193 15.31 24.67 -12.28
N MET A 194 15.60 25.96 -12.39
CA MET A 194 14.69 27.04 -12.04
C MET A 194 14.01 27.57 -13.30
N LEU A 195 12.69 27.49 -13.38
CA LEU A 195 11.87 28.11 -14.42
C LEU A 195 11.42 29.51 -13.97
N HIS A 196 11.62 30.50 -14.83
CA HIS A 196 11.24 31.88 -14.58
C HIS A 196 9.96 32.23 -15.34
N ILE A 197 8.86 32.41 -14.61
CA ILE A 197 7.54 32.69 -15.18
C ILE A 197 7.26 34.19 -15.08
N PRO A 198 7.06 34.91 -16.21
CA PRO A 198 6.71 36.31 -16.19
C PRO A 198 5.40 36.55 -15.44
N LYS A 199 5.36 37.60 -14.61
CA LYS A 199 4.14 37.97 -13.87
C LYS A 199 2.96 38.33 -14.75
N THR A 200 3.23 38.85 -15.94
CA THR A 200 2.20 39.32 -16.87
C THR A 200 2.06 38.36 -18.03
N TYR A 201 0.82 37.92 -18.28
CA TYR A 201 0.44 37.06 -19.40
C TYR A 201 -0.67 37.74 -20.21
N LEU A 202 -0.98 37.23 -21.39
CA LEU A 202 -2.10 37.67 -22.22
C LEU A 202 -3.33 36.84 -21.86
N HIS A 203 -4.39 37.50 -21.43
CA HIS A 203 -5.64 36.82 -21.06
C HIS A 203 -6.17 36.00 -22.26
N PRO A 204 -6.49 34.70 -22.10
CA PRO A 204 -6.83 33.81 -23.23
C PRO A 204 -7.96 34.32 -24.13
N GLU A 205 -9.00 34.93 -23.54
CA GLU A 205 -10.15 35.43 -24.29
C GLU A 205 -9.98 36.84 -24.89
N THR A 206 -9.30 37.76 -24.19
CA THR A 206 -9.24 39.17 -24.58
C THR A 206 -7.91 39.54 -25.23
N SER A 207 -6.88 38.70 -25.07
CA SER A 207 -5.49 38.96 -25.45
C SER A 207 -4.93 40.27 -24.85
N GLU A 208 -5.53 40.76 -23.77
CA GLU A 208 -5.03 41.93 -23.04
C GLU A 208 -4.04 41.49 -21.95
N PRO A 209 -2.95 42.25 -21.71
CA PRO A 209 -2.00 41.97 -20.64
C PRO A 209 -2.69 41.98 -19.26
N THR A 210 -2.55 40.87 -18.54
CA THR A 210 -3.09 40.63 -17.20
C THR A 210 -1.98 40.04 -16.33
N SER A 211 -2.02 40.29 -15.02
CA SER A 211 -1.02 39.75 -14.09
C SER A 211 -1.60 38.63 -13.24
N PHE A 212 -0.79 37.63 -12.93
CA PHE A 212 -1.13 36.61 -11.96
C PHE A 212 -1.47 37.26 -10.60
N GLN A 213 -2.47 36.71 -9.94
CA GLN A 213 -2.88 37.09 -8.59
C GLN A 213 -2.26 36.15 -7.56
N GLU A 214 -2.11 36.62 -6.33
CA GLU A 214 -1.68 35.77 -5.21
C GLU A 214 -2.58 34.53 -5.07
N GLU A 215 -1.97 33.38 -4.76
CA GLU A 215 -2.62 32.07 -4.60
C GLU A 215 -3.28 31.54 -5.89
N GLN A 216 -3.07 32.19 -7.04
CA GLN A 216 -3.61 31.70 -8.31
C GLN A 216 -2.92 30.38 -8.70
N ILE A 217 -3.72 29.34 -8.92
CA ILE A 217 -3.21 28.02 -9.34
C ILE A 217 -2.75 28.09 -10.80
N ILE A 218 -1.56 27.55 -11.05
CA ILE A 218 -0.93 27.49 -12.36
C ILE A 218 -0.44 26.06 -12.57
N MET A 219 -0.72 25.50 -13.75
CA MET A 219 -0.15 24.24 -14.18
C MET A 219 0.97 24.50 -15.18
N ILE A 220 2.12 23.89 -14.94
CA ILE A 220 3.31 23.95 -15.79
C ILE A 220 3.47 22.61 -16.46
N ARG A 221 3.59 22.60 -17.78
CA ARG A 221 3.99 21.43 -18.56
C ARG A 221 5.34 21.69 -19.21
N TYR A 222 6.31 20.85 -18.94
CA TYR A 222 7.64 20.92 -19.54
C TYR A 222 8.12 19.53 -19.93
N ASN A 223 9.23 19.44 -20.66
CA ASN A 223 9.80 18.15 -21.03
C ASN A 223 11.09 17.92 -20.26
N SER A 224 11.27 16.71 -19.72
CA SER A 224 12.52 16.27 -19.12
C SER A 224 13.31 15.37 -20.05
N PRO A 225 14.65 15.37 -20.01
CA PRO A 225 15.45 14.46 -20.81
C PRO A 225 15.16 12.99 -20.45
N VAL A 226 15.11 12.14 -21.46
CA VAL A 226 15.00 10.68 -21.28
C VAL A 226 16.32 10.15 -20.73
N LYS A 227 16.29 9.61 -19.50
CA LYS A 227 17.41 8.84 -18.94
C LYS A 227 17.19 7.35 -19.25
N LYS A 228 17.96 6.79 -20.20
CA LYS A 228 17.96 5.35 -20.50
C LYS A 228 18.91 4.61 -19.58
N GLY A 229 18.43 4.38 -18.36
CA GLY A 229 19.12 3.60 -17.37
C GLY A 229 18.19 3.32 -16.19
N ILE A 230 18.39 2.17 -15.56
CA ILE A 230 17.71 1.83 -14.31
C ILE A 230 18.72 1.90 -13.18
N ALA A 231 18.32 2.45 -12.03
CA ALA A 231 19.04 2.21 -10.79
C ALA A 231 18.41 0.98 -10.14
N ILE A 232 19.20 -0.07 -9.92
CA ILE A 232 18.77 -1.30 -9.29
C ILE A 232 19.49 -1.48 -7.94
N GLY A 233 18.72 -1.52 -6.87
CA GLY A 233 19.17 -1.97 -5.56
C GLY A 233 18.89 -3.46 -5.40
N ILE A 234 19.90 -4.25 -5.07
CA ILE A 234 19.76 -5.68 -4.78
C ILE A 234 19.61 -5.89 -3.27
N GLY A 235 18.47 -6.44 -2.87
CA GLY A 235 18.07 -6.73 -1.50
C GLY A 235 18.38 -8.18 -1.09
N ARG A 236 17.42 -8.82 -0.40
CA ARG A 236 17.58 -10.21 0.06
C ARG A 236 17.44 -11.18 -1.10
N MET A 237 18.16 -12.30 -0.97
CA MET A 237 18.07 -13.43 -1.89
C MET A 237 17.55 -14.65 -1.15
N TYR A 238 16.56 -15.32 -1.75
CA TYR A 238 15.98 -16.54 -1.22
C TYR A 238 16.12 -17.66 -2.24
N PHE A 239 16.33 -18.89 -1.77
CA PHE A 239 16.46 -20.07 -2.62
C PHE A 239 15.33 -21.04 -2.34
N GLU A 240 14.60 -21.41 -3.39
CA GLU A 240 13.57 -22.43 -3.30
C GLU A 240 14.20 -23.82 -3.41
N ASN A 241 14.20 -24.58 -2.32
CA ASN A 241 14.67 -25.97 -2.33
C ASN A 241 13.61 -26.89 -2.96
N LYS A 242 14.06 -27.98 -3.61
CA LYS A 242 13.19 -29.05 -4.12
C LYS A 242 12.25 -29.65 -3.08
N GLY A 243 12.55 -29.58 -1.78
CA GLY A 243 11.69 -30.11 -0.74
C GLY A 243 11.62 -31.65 -0.74
N TYR A 244 10.93 -32.23 0.25
CA TYR A 244 11.04 -33.66 0.56
C TYR A 244 10.42 -34.62 -0.49
N ASN A 245 9.47 -34.17 -1.32
CA ASN A 245 8.70 -35.03 -2.22
C ASN A 245 8.97 -34.83 -3.73
N TYR A 246 9.82 -33.88 -4.10
CA TYR A 246 10.01 -33.50 -5.51
C TYR A 246 10.52 -34.63 -6.41
N VAL A 247 11.44 -35.47 -5.91
CA VAL A 247 12.02 -36.58 -6.70
C VAL A 247 10.97 -37.62 -7.12
N GLY A 248 9.84 -37.72 -6.41
CA GLY A 248 8.74 -38.65 -6.71
C GLY A 248 7.52 -37.99 -7.37
N HIS A 249 7.39 -36.67 -7.29
CA HIS A 249 6.20 -35.91 -7.67
C HIS A 249 6.55 -34.51 -8.22
N SER A 250 7.51 -34.43 -9.15
CA SER A 250 7.89 -33.17 -9.81
C SER A 250 6.79 -32.61 -10.71
N ASP A 251 5.75 -33.39 -10.97
CA ASP A 251 4.57 -33.08 -11.78
C ASP A 251 3.45 -32.39 -10.99
N LEU A 252 3.49 -32.42 -9.65
CA LEU A 252 2.47 -31.77 -8.83
C LEU A 252 2.71 -30.25 -8.77
N PRO A 253 1.72 -29.41 -9.14
CA PRO A 253 1.85 -27.97 -8.96
C PRO A 253 1.93 -27.64 -7.46
N LYS A 254 2.58 -26.51 -7.14
CA LYS A 254 2.74 -26.06 -5.74
C LYS A 254 1.37 -25.72 -5.14
N ALA A 255 0.73 -24.75 -5.78
CA ALA A 255 -0.67 -24.39 -5.63
C ALA A 255 -1.21 -24.01 -7.01
N GLU A 256 -2.51 -24.13 -7.18
CA GLU A 256 -3.19 -23.87 -8.44
C GLU A 256 -4.55 -23.22 -8.21
N PHE A 257 -4.94 -22.39 -9.17
CA PHE A 257 -6.30 -21.89 -9.31
C PHE A 257 -6.98 -22.58 -10.49
N LEU A 258 -8.19 -23.09 -10.26
CA LEU A 258 -8.99 -23.81 -11.25
C LEU A 258 -10.34 -23.12 -11.47
N LEU A 259 -10.66 -22.85 -12.73
CA LEU A 259 -12.03 -22.53 -13.18
C LEU A 259 -12.68 -23.80 -13.69
N VAL A 260 -13.79 -24.23 -13.09
CA VAL A 260 -14.47 -25.48 -13.45
C VAL A 260 -15.95 -25.24 -13.73
N ASN A 261 -16.45 -25.82 -14.80
CA ASN A 261 -17.88 -25.86 -15.11
C ASN A 261 -18.44 -27.27 -14.87
N VAL A 262 -19.40 -27.41 -13.94
CA VAL A 262 -20.00 -28.71 -13.58
C VAL A 262 -21.49 -28.67 -13.89
N GLU A 263 -21.92 -29.34 -14.96
CA GLU A 263 -23.32 -29.27 -15.42
C GLU A 263 -24.32 -30.01 -14.51
N LYS A 264 -23.89 -30.99 -13.71
CA LYS A 264 -24.80 -31.93 -13.02
C LYS A 264 -25.33 -31.53 -11.65
N GLN A 265 -24.99 -30.36 -11.11
CA GLN A 265 -25.45 -29.97 -9.77
C GLN A 265 -26.95 -29.62 -9.63
N LYS A 266 -27.71 -29.47 -10.72
CA LYS A 266 -29.14 -29.08 -10.64
C LYS A 266 -30.09 -30.17 -10.13
N GLU A 267 -29.64 -31.42 -10.04
CA GLU A 267 -30.29 -32.49 -9.29
C GLU A 267 -29.34 -32.92 -8.16
N TYR A 268 -29.83 -33.45 -7.04
CA TYR A 268 -29.04 -34.06 -5.95
C TYR A 268 -28.59 -33.16 -4.80
N ASN A 269 -29.59 -32.69 -4.04
CA ASN A 269 -29.46 -32.14 -2.69
C ASN A 269 -29.34 -33.22 -1.57
N LEU A 270 -28.94 -34.45 -1.90
CA LEU A 270 -28.88 -35.59 -0.98
C LEU A 270 -27.88 -36.63 -1.50
N MET A 271 -26.66 -36.73 -0.97
CA MET A 271 -25.74 -37.78 -1.44
C MET A 271 -24.95 -38.51 -0.37
N SER A 272 -24.67 -39.76 -0.72
CA SER A 272 -23.87 -40.77 -0.03
C SER A 272 -22.47 -40.85 -0.68
N ASN A 273 -21.50 -41.47 -0.01
CA ASN A 273 -20.07 -41.42 -0.40
C ASN A 273 -19.70 -41.90 -1.82
N ASP A 274 -20.53 -42.69 -2.51
CA ASP A 274 -20.20 -43.22 -3.84
C ASP A 274 -20.39 -42.18 -4.97
N ASP A 275 -21.15 -41.12 -4.73
CA ASP A 275 -21.43 -40.08 -5.72
C ASP A 275 -20.27 -39.06 -5.87
N PHE A 276 -19.37 -39.01 -4.89
CA PHE A 276 -18.22 -38.08 -4.87
C PHE A 276 -17.18 -38.40 -5.96
N ALA A 277 -17.03 -39.68 -6.33
CA ALA A 277 -16.04 -40.10 -7.33
C ALA A 277 -16.44 -39.73 -8.78
N GLU A 278 -17.75 -39.77 -9.10
CA GLU A 278 -18.26 -39.27 -10.40
C GLU A 278 -18.18 -37.75 -10.46
N LEU A 279 -18.52 -37.05 -9.37
CA LEU A 279 -18.36 -35.59 -9.27
C LEU A 279 -16.89 -35.17 -9.45
N TYR A 280 -15.96 -35.86 -8.78
CA TYR A 280 -14.51 -35.64 -8.91
C TYR A 280 -14.01 -35.81 -10.35
N SER A 281 -14.59 -36.74 -11.11
CA SER A 281 -14.23 -36.92 -12.52
C SER A 281 -14.71 -35.77 -13.42
N GLU A 282 -15.76 -35.05 -13.03
CA GLU A 282 -16.24 -33.85 -13.75
C GLU A 282 -15.37 -32.63 -13.43
N PHE A 283 -14.80 -32.54 -12.23
CA PHE A 283 -13.80 -31.51 -11.89
C PHE A 283 -12.51 -31.58 -12.72
N ILE A 284 -12.27 -32.70 -13.42
CA ILE A 284 -11.06 -32.94 -14.22
C ILE A 284 -11.34 -33.05 -15.73
N THR A 285 -12.57 -32.83 -16.21
CA THR A 285 -12.92 -32.92 -17.64
C THR A 285 -13.53 -31.64 -18.22
N ASP A 286 -12.92 -31.17 -19.31
CA ASP A 286 -13.36 -30.17 -20.32
C ASP A 286 -14.08 -28.89 -19.83
N TYR A 287 -13.45 -28.20 -18.87
CA TYR A 287 -13.13 -26.77 -18.97
C TYR A 287 -12.17 -26.47 -17.81
N TYR A 288 -10.87 -26.44 -18.08
CA TYR A 288 -9.84 -26.32 -17.05
C TYR A 288 -8.88 -25.20 -17.45
N TYR A 289 -9.02 -24.06 -16.78
CA TYR A 289 -7.93 -23.09 -16.73
C TYR A 289 -7.15 -23.33 -15.45
N GLN A 290 -5.84 -23.49 -15.59
CA GLN A 290 -4.91 -23.65 -14.49
C GLN A 290 -3.86 -22.56 -14.57
N ALA A 291 -3.83 -21.74 -13.52
CA ALA A 291 -2.71 -20.84 -13.28
C ALA A 291 -1.92 -21.37 -12.07
N PRO A 292 -0.63 -21.71 -12.23
CA PRO A 292 0.22 -22.02 -11.08
C PRO A 292 0.39 -20.75 -10.23
N LEU A 293 0.16 -20.88 -8.92
CA LEU A 293 0.38 -19.76 -7.99
C LEU A 293 1.84 -19.81 -7.51
N SER A 294 2.55 -18.70 -7.70
CA SER A 294 3.95 -18.56 -7.29
C SER A 294 4.07 -18.41 -5.77
N LEU A 295 5.22 -18.81 -5.21
CA LEU A 295 5.56 -18.53 -3.81
C LEU A 295 5.61 -17.01 -3.57
N THR A 296 4.90 -16.55 -2.56
CA THR A 296 5.05 -15.20 -2.02
C THR A 296 6.37 -15.10 -1.24
N PRO A 297 7.20 -14.07 -1.49
CA PRO A 297 8.39 -13.86 -0.67
C PRO A 297 8.02 -13.64 0.80
N PHE A 298 8.93 -13.98 1.71
CA PHE A 298 8.81 -13.57 3.11
C PHE A 298 8.92 -12.05 3.20
N ASP A 299 8.07 -11.41 4.00
CA ASP A 299 8.24 -10.01 4.36
C ASP A 299 9.40 -9.90 5.37
N THR A 300 9.31 -10.64 6.48
CA THR A 300 10.47 -10.97 7.32
C THR A 300 10.33 -12.36 7.95
N GLU A 301 11.42 -13.15 7.99
CA GLU A 301 11.42 -14.46 8.67
C GLU A 301 11.10 -14.37 10.18
N TYR A 302 11.29 -13.19 10.79
CA TYR A 302 11.17 -12.99 12.24
C TYR A 302 9.74 -12.79 12.73
N ASN A 303 8.84 -12.25 11.90
CA ASN A 303 7.44 -12.00 12.26
C ASN A 303 6.46 -13.00 11.62
N GLY A 304 6.96 -13.92 10.77
CA GLY A 304 6.12 -14.90 10.08
C GLY A 304 5.12 -14.29 9.10
N ARG A 305 5.34 -13.05 8.66
CA ARG A 305 4.46 -12.35 7.71
C ARG A 305 4.94 -12.61 6.27
N TYR A 306 3.98 -12.84 5.38
CA TYR A 306 4.21 -13.05 3.95
C TYR A 306 3.87 -11.76 3.18
N LYS A 307 4.61 -11.46 2.12
CA LYS A 307 4.21 -10.37 1.21
C LYS A 307 2.91 -10.75 0.51
N THR A 308 1.99 -9.79 0.41
CA THR A 308 0.74 -9.99 -0.33
C THR A 308 1.03 -9.77 -1.80
N VAL A 309 0.95 -10.82 -2.62
CA VAL A 309 1.15 -10.73 -4.07
C VAL A 309 -0.20 -10.74 -4.76
N LYS A 310 -0.45 -9.73 -5.60
CA LYS A 310 -1.62 -9.71 -6.47
C LYS A 310 -1.39 -10.63 -7.67
N ILE A 311 -2.34 -11.51 -7.95
CA ILE A 311 -2.30 -12.39 -9.12
C ILE A 311 -3.46 -12.00 -10.04
N ASP A 312 -3.13 -11.26 -11.10
CA ASP A 312 -4.09 -10.88 -12.13
C ASP A 312 -4.20 -12.00 -13.17
N LEU A 313 -5.41 -12.54 -13.34
CA LEU A 313 -5.69 -13.58 -14.31
C LEU A 313 -6.39 -12.98 -15.53
N ASP A 314 -5.68 -12.87 -16.65
CA ASP A 314 -6.28 -12.46 -17.92
C ASP A 314 -7.08 -13.60 -18.55
N LEU A 315 -8.38 -13.59 -18.29
CA LEU A 315 -9.33 -14.55 -18.85
C LEU A 315 -9.62 -14.29 -20.34
N THR A 316 -9.10 -13.21 -20.93
CA THR A 316 -9.35 -12.87 -22.34
C THR A 316 -8.79 -13.94 -23.29
N SER A 317 -7.64 -14.50 -22.92
CA SER A 317 -7.01 -15.61 -23.63
C SER A 317 -7.91 -16.85 -23.72
N LEU A 318 -8.79 -17.08 -22.74
CA LEU A 318 -9.70 -18.23 -22.71
C LEU A 318 -10.87 -18.08 -23.70
N TYR A 319 -11.39 -16.88 -23.94
CA TYR A 319 -12.42 -16.64 -24.97
C TYR A 319 -11.95 -17.08 -26.35
N SER A 320 -10.68 -16.79 -26.67
CA SER A 320 -10.09 -17.12 -27.98
C SER A 320 -10.01 -18.63 -28.25
N SER A 321 -9.86 -19.44 -27.19
CA SER A 321 -9.77 -20.90 -27.28
C SER A 321 -11.12 -21.59 -27.42
N THR A 322 -12.21 -20.92 -27.03
CA THR A 322 -13.54 -21.51 -26.88
C THR A 322 -14.52 -21.01 -27.95
N GLY A 323 -14.15 -19.96 -28.69
CA GLY A 323 -14.95 -19.40 -29.78
C GLY A 323 -16.24 -18.74 -29.31
N SER A 324 -16.33 -18.45 -28.01
CA SER A 324 -17.44 -17.79 -27.33
C SER A 324 -16.90 -16.53 -26.66
N ASP A 325 -17.66 -15.45 -26.71
CA ASP A 325 -17.38 -14.20 -25.97
C ASP A 325 -17.89 -14.27 -24.51
N ILE A 326 -18.35 -15.46 -24.08
CA ILE A 326 -18.91 -15.74 -22.75
C ILE A 326 -18.23 -16.98 -22.19
N LEU A 327 -17.73 -16.88 -20.94
CA LEU A 327 -17.07 -17.94 -20.19
C LEU A 327 -18.02 -18.43 -19.08
N ASP A 328 -18.70 -19.56 -19.31
CA ASP A 328 -19.56 -20.17 -18.29
C ASP A 328 -18.75 -21.09 -17.37
N PHE A 329 -18.76 -20.82 -16.06
CA PHE A 329 -18.17 -21.67 -15.03
C PHE A 329 -19.10 -21.79 -13.81
N SER A 330 -18.93 -22.85 -13.04
CA SER A 330 -19.72 -23.13 -11.83
C SER A 330 -18.90 -22.98 -10.54
N TYR A 331 -17.57 -23.11 -10.61
CA TYR A 331 -16.67 -23.06 -9.46
C TYR A 331 -15.35 -22.35 -9.77
N LEU A 332 -14.85 -21.67 -8.73
CA LEU A 332 -13.46 -21.24 -8.57
C LEU A 332 -12.86 -22.11 -7.48
N ILE A 333 -11.77 -22.81 -7.77
CA ILE A 333 -11.14 -23.74 -6.83
C ILE A 333 -9.69 -23.36 -6.65
N PHE A 334 -9.31 -23.14 -5.40
CA PHE A 334 -7.92 -23.01 -4.99
C PHE A 334 -7.48 -24.35 -4.41
N SER A 335 -6.39 -24.92 -4.94
CA SER A 335 -5.89 -26.23 -4.50
C SER A 335 -4.38 -26.17 -4.23
N VAL A 336 -3.93 -26.96 -3.26
CA VAL A 336 -2.51 -27.10 -2.88
C VAL A 336 -2.16 -28.59 -2.95
N PRO A 337 -1.92 -29.13 -4.15
CA PRO A 337 -1.74 -30.57 -4.31
C PRO A 337 -0.37 -31.04 -3.81
N ASN A 338 0.61 -30.14 -3.68
CA ASN A 338 1.88 -30.44 -3.04
C ASN A 338 1.80 -30.16 -1.52
N PRO A 339 1.86 -31.18 -0.65
CA PRO A 339 1.69 -31.01 0.80
C PRO A 339 2.86 -30.29 1.48
N SER A 340 3.89 -29.90 0.73
CA SER A 340 5.03 -29.13 1.23
C SER A 340 4.76 -27.62 1.26
N TYR A 341 3.62 -27.18 0.72
CA TYR A 341 3.25 -25.78 0.59
C TYR A 341 1.91 -25.51 1.29
N GLU A 342 1.68 -24.25 1.61
CA GLU A 342 0.43 -23.71 2.15
C GLU A 342 0.00 -22.54 1.25
N LEU A 343 -1.31 -22.39 1.05
CA LEU A 343 -1.88 -21.27 0.31
C LEU A 343 -2.78 -20.48 1.26
N THR A 344 -2.43 -19.21 1.45
CA THR A 344 -3.24 -18.24 2.16
C THR A 344 -3.81 -17.26 1.15
N VAL A 345 -5.13 -17.13 1.11
CA VAL A 345 -5.82 -16.19 0.22
C VAL A 345 -6.42 -15.09 1.09
N SER A 346 -5.91 -13.88 0.95
CA SER A 346 -6.43 -12.72 1.67
C SER A 346 -7.76 -12.24 1.09
N GLU A 347 -7.85 -12.19 -0.24
CA GLU A 347 -9.02 -11.70 -0.96
C GLU A 347 -9.08 -12.32 -2.37
N VAL A 348 -10.30 -12.46 -2.91
CA VAL A 348 -10.54 -12.82 -4.32
C VAL A 348 -11.49 -11.78 -4.91
N LEU A 349 -11.03 -11.05 -5.92
CA LEU A 349 -11.82 -10.05 -6.62
C LEU A 349 -12.17 -10.55 -8.03
N ILE A 350 -13.44 -10.42 -8.41
CA ILE A 350 -13.91 -10.63 -9.78
C ILE A 350 -14.36 -9.26 -10.28
N LEU A 351 -13.61 -8.70 -11.22
CA LEU A 351 -13.83 -7.35 -11.72
C LEU A 351 -14.36 -7.44 -13.15
N GLU A 352 -15.46 -6.74 -13.42
CA GLU A 352 -15.91 -6.44 -14.78
C GLU A 352 -15.38 -5.06 -15.17
N GLU A 353 -14.72 -4.96 -16.32
CA GLU A 353 -14.27 -3.67 -16.84
C GLU A 353 -15.48 -2.88 -17.34
N ALA A 354 -16.01 -1.99 -16.51
CA ALA A 354 -17.14 -1.13 -16.84
C ALA A 354 -16.64 0.24 -17.33
N TYR A 355 -17.02 0.62 -18.56
CA TYR A 355 -16.70 1.94 -19.12
C TYR A 355 -17.62 3.06 -18.61
N GLU A 356 -18.69 2.73 -17.87
CA GLU A 356 -19.62 3.71 -17.32
C GLU A 356 -19.44 3.81 -15.79
N PRO A 357 -19.18 5.00 -15.24
CA PRO A 357 -19.06 5.19 -13.80
C PRO A 357 -20.38 4.88 -13.11
N THR A 358 -20.32 4.21 -11.95
CA THR A 358 -21.49 3.93 -11.14
C THR A 358 -22.15 5.23 -10.66
N ILE A 359 -23.46 5.33 -10.87
CA ILE A 359 -24.27 6.52 -10.51
C ILE A 359 -24.66 6.53 -9.03
N GLU A 360 -24.38 5.44 -8.31
CA GLU A 360 -24.73 5.30 -6.90
C GLU A 360 -23.63 5.93 -6.03
N HIS A 361 -24.04 6.89 -5.19
CA HIS A 361 -23.20 7.49 -4.17
C HIS A 361 -23.71 7.03 -2.81
N VAL A 362 -22.88 6.29 -2.08
CA VAL A 362 -23.16 5.88 -0.70
C VAL A 362 -22.00 6.35 0.16
N SER A 363 -22.30 7.08 1.24
CA SER A 363 -21.34 7.37 2.29
C SER A 363 -21.49 6.30 3.37
N THR A 364 -20.39 5.68 3.77
CA THR A 364 -20.35 4.76 4.91
C THR A 364 -19.34 5.27 5.92
N ASP A 365 -19.72 5.20 7.19
CA ASP A 365 -18.83 5.53 8.31
C ASP A 365 -18.36 4.21 8.92
N SER A 366 -17.06 4.06 9.12
CA SER A 366 -16.49 2.89 9.80
C SER A 366 -15.61 3.31 10.97
N ARG A 367 -15.48 2.43 11.97
CA ARG A 367 -14.61 2.67 13.12
C ARG A 367 -13.16 2.53 12.70
N VAL A 368 -12.25 3.19 13.41
CA VAL A 368 -10.80 2.97 13.22
C VAL A 368 -10.39 1.61 13.80
N TRP A 369 -10.89 1.26 14.98
CA TRP A 369 -10.68 -0.07 15.57
C TRP A 369 -11.77 -1.04 15.11
N GLN A 370 -11.38 -2.05 14.33
CA GLN A 370 -12.28 -3.12 13.91
C GLN A 370 -12.52 -4.11 15.05
N TYR A 371 -13.69 -4.75 15.09
CA TYR A 371 -13.87 -5.89 15.99
C TYR A 371 -13.10 -7.09 15.43
N THR A 372 -12.10 -7.55 16.17
CA THR A 372 -11.22 -8.65 15.72
C THR A 372 -11.52 -9.96 16.40
N GLU A 373 -12.01 -9.87 17.64
CA GLU A 373 -12.36 -11.04 18.44
C GLU A 373 -13.87 -11.23 18.49
N LEU A 374 -14.28 -12.49 18.57
CA LEU A 374 -15.67 -12.90 18.64
C LEU A 374 -15.84 -14.10 19.58
N GLU A 375 -16.63 -13.91 20.63
CA GLU A 375 -17.04 -14.99 21.53
C GLU A 375 -18.54 -15.26 21.41
N MET A 376 -18.94 -16.52 21.53
CA MET A 376 -20.30 -16.98 21.26
C MET A 376 -20.87 -17.79 22.42
N PHE A 377 -22.12 -17.50 22.78
CA PHE A 377 -22.85 -18.20 23.84
C PHE A 377 -24.22 -18.66 23.35
N THR A 378 -24.62 -19.88 23.69
CA THR A 378 -26.00 -20.33 23.45
C THR A 378 -26.85 -20.00 24.67
N ALA A 379 -27.86 -19.14 24.48
CA ALA A 379 -28.83 -18.81 25.51
C ALA A 379 -29.61 -20.04 25.96
N SER A 380 -29.90 -20.16 27.24
CA SER A 380 -30.65 -21.30 27.77
C SER A 380 -32.14 -21.22 27.44
N VAL A 381 -32.91 -22.20 27.91
CA VAL A 381 -34.38 -22.13 27.85
C VAL A 381 -34.97 -21.02 28.72
N THR A 382 -34.17 -20.43 29.62
CA THR A 382 -34.53 -19.35 30.54
C THR A 382 -33.41 -18.28 30.56
N PRO A 383 -33.31 -17.45 29.51
CA PRO A 383 -32.21 -16.50 29.34
C PRO A 383 -32.03 -15.53 30.52
N GLU A 384 -33.11 -15.15 31.19
CA GLU A 384 -33.11 -14.31 32.40
C GLU A 384 -32.19 -14.79 33.54
N SER A 385 -31.80 -16.06 33.54
CA SER A 385 -30.90 -16.68 34.53
C SER A 385 -29.50 -16.96 34.00
N ASP A 386 -29.24 -16.63 32.74
CA ASP A 386 -27.96 -16.86 32.10
C ASP A 386 -26.90 -15.88 32.61
N SER A 387 -25.66 -16.35 32.59
CA SER A 387 -24.47 -15.57 32.92
C SER A 387 -23.40 -15.88 31.89
N TYR A 388 -22.83 -14.83 31.29
CA TYR A 388 -21.82 -14.96 30.24
C TYR A 388 -20.49 -14.47 30.79
N GLN A 389 -19.49 -15.34 30.80
CA GLN A 389 -18.13 -14.99 31.18
C GLN A 389 -17.25 -15.16 29.96
N LEU A 390 -16.67 -14.06 29.50
CA LEU A 390 -15.77 -14.05 28.35
C LEU A 390 -14.45 -14.72 28.72
N VAL A 391 -13.88 -15.47 27.78
CA VAL A 391 -12.57 -16.11 27.91
C VAL A 391 -11.46 -15.08 27.72
N LEU A 392 -11.68 -14.12 26.82
CA LEU A 392 -10.73 -13.08 26.45
C LEU A 392 -9.35 -13.66 26.08
N GLU A 393 -9.33 -14.55 25.07
CA GLU A 393 -8.07 -15.16 24.59
C GLU A 393 -7.02 -14.09 24.27
N ASP A 394 -7.47 -13.02 23.60
CA ASP A 394 -6.76 -11.76 23.44
C ASP A 394 -7.36 -10.65 24.32
N VAL A 395 -6.49 -9.80 24.86
CA VAL A 395 -6.87 -8.75 25.82
C VAL A 395 -7.59 -7.61 25.09
N PRO A 396 -8.82 -7.26 25.49
CA PRO A 396 -9.54 -6.16 24.87
C PRO A 396 -8.85 -4.81 25.09
N THR A 397 -8.99 -3.90 24.13
CA THR A 397 -8.51 -2.52 24.28
C THR A 397 -9.12 -1.89 25.52
N PHE A 398 -8.29 -1.20 26.33
CA PHE A 398 -8.67 -0.56 27.60
C PHE A 398 -9.06 -1.52 28.74
N TYR A 399 -9.02 -2.83 28.56
CA TYR A 399 -9.26 -3.78 29.64
C TYR A 399 -8.12 -3.76 30.68
N PRO A 400 -8.39 -3.85 32.00
CA PRO A 400 -9.69 -4.05 32.68
C PRO A 400 -10.40 -2.75 33.08
N GLU A 401 -9.99 -1.60 32.55
CA GLU A 401 -10.68 -0.34 32.81
C GLU A 401 -12.05 -0.33 32.12
N LEU A 402 -13.06 0.18 32.80
CA LEU A 402 -14.47 0.05 32.41
C LEU A 402 -14.81 0.56 31.01
N ASN A 403 -13.97 1.42 30.44
CA ASN A 403 -14.12 1.97 29.10
C ASN A 403 -14.08 0.88 28.02
N TRP A 404 -13.53 -0.31 28.31
CA TRP A 404 -13.52 -1.42 27.35
C TRP A 404 -14.95 -1.87 26.95
N LEU A 405 -15.95 -1.64 27.81
CA LEU A 405 -17.36 -1.95 27.53
C LEU A 405 -17.92 -1.13 26.35
N ASP A 406 -17.36 0.06 26.08
CA ASP A 406 -17.76 0.90 24.94
C ASP A 406 -17.23 0.35 23.60
N TYR A 407 -16.25 -0.57 23.67
CA TYR A 407 -15.64 -1.26 22.53
C TYR A 407 -16.15 -2.69 22.38
N LEU A 408 -17.36 -2.94 22.88
CA LEU A 408 -18.06 -4.21 22.81
C LEU A 408 -19.28 -4.08 21.90
N ASN A 409 -19.44 -5.01 20.97
CA ASN A 409 -20.65 -5.18 20.18
C ASN A 409 -21.32 -6.49 20.56
N ILE A 410 -22.53 -6.41 21.11
CA ILE A 410 -23.29 -7.58 21.53
C ILE A 410 -24.51 -7.69 20.64
N PHE A 411 -24.66 -8.84 19.98
CA PHE A 411 -25.79 -9.07 19.07
C PHE A 411 -26.19 -10.54 19.05
N ASP A 412 -27.37 -10.85 18.52
CA ASP A 412 -27.82 -12.23 18.32
C ASP A 412 -27.85 -12.64 16.84
N GLU A 413 -28.11 -13.93 16.58
CA GLU A 413 -28.19 -14.49 15.22
C GLU A 413 -29.31 -13.89 14.35
N ASP A 414 -30.28 -13.19 14.96
CA ASP A 414 -31.37 -12.52 14.25
C ASP A 414 -31.07 -11.02 13.99
N GLY A 415 -29.90 -10.54 14.42
CA GLY A 415 -29.44 -9.16 14.21
C GLY A 415 -29.95 -8.16 15.25
N ASN A 416 -30.47 -8.60 16.40
CA ASN A 416 -30.80 -7.70 17.50
C ASN A 416 -29.54 -7.32 18.27
N TYR A 417 -29.43 -6.05 18.66
CA TYR A 417 -28.29 -5.51 19.41
C TYR A 417 -28.62 -5.35 20.89
N TYR A 418 -27.61 -5.53 21.73
CA TYR A 418 -27.69 -5.40 23.19
C TYR A 418 -26.53 -4.55 23.70
N THR A 419 -26.77 -3.81 24.77
CA THR A 419 -25.73 -3.00 25.42
C THR A 419 -25.37 -3.55 26.80
N ALA A 420 -24.15 -3.26 27.24
CA ALA A 420 -23.67 -3.62 28.56
C ALA A 420 -23.23 -2.39 29.35
N GLY A 421 -23.48 -2.42 30.65
CA GLY A 421 -23.00 -1.41 31.58
C GLY A 421 -22.91 -1.97 33.00
N LEU A 422 -22.59 -1.13 33.98
CA LEU A 422 -22.39 -1.60 35.36
C LEU A 422 -23.67 -1.58 36.19
N THR A 423 -24.48 -0.54 36.03
CA THR A 423 -25.65 -0.26 36.86
C THR A 423 -26.70 0.50 36.06
N GLY A 424 -27.85 0.75 36.66
CA GLY A 424 -28.94 1.52 36.05
C GLY A 424 -29.88 0.63 35.24
N ASN A 425 -30.79 1.30 34.51
CA ASN A 425 -31.81 0.69 33.68
C ASN A 425 -31.61 0.96 32.18
N ASP A 426 -30.46 1.52 31.81
CA ASP A 426 -30.19 1.98 30.45
C ASP A 426 -29.50 0.92 29.57
N HIS A 427 -29.05 -0.18 30.19
CA HIS A 427 -28.38 -1.29 29.50
C HIS A 427 -29.06 -2.63 29.77
N GLN A 428 -29.13 -3.48 28.73
CA GLN A 428 -29.73 -4.81 28.83
C GLN A 428 -28.88 -5.78 29.65
N LEU A 429 -27.55 -5.65 29.62
CA LEU A 429 -26.62 -6.50 30.37
C LEU A 429 -25.90 -5.68 31.45
N HIS A 430 -25.76 -6.27 32.64
CA HIS A 430 -24.88 -5.82 33.70
C HIS A 430 -23.58 -6.59 33.69
N TYR A 431 -22.46 -5.88 33.58
CA TYR A 431 -21.11 -6.41 33.78
C TYR A 431 -20.71 -6.29 35.26
N GLU A 432 -20.25 -7.39 35.86
CA GLU A 432 -19.70 -7.44 37.22
C GLU A 432 -18.17 -7.58 37.15
N PRO A 433 -17.40 -6.49 37.36
CA PRO A 433 -15.94 -6.51 37.23
C PRO A 433 -15.24 -7.42 38.25
N SER A 434 -15.89 -7.77 39.36
CA SER A 434 -15.27 -8.66 40.35
C SER A 434 -15.29 -10.14 39.94
N SER A 435 -16.14 -10.51 38.99
CA SER A 435 -16.27 -11.88 38.48
C SER A 435 -16.17 -12.00 36.96
N ASP A 436 -15.92 -10.88 36.26
CA ASP A 436 -15.88 -10.78 34.80
C ASP A 436 -17.09 -11.43 34.12
N THR A 437 -18.27 -11.12 34.63
CA THR A 437 -19.51 -11.78 34.23
C THR A 437 -20.57 -10.79 33.77
N PHE A 438 -21.20 -11.08 32.64
CA PHE A 438 -22.38 -10.40 32.13
C PHE A 438 -23.65 -11.13 32.55
N THR A 439 -24.65 -10.40 33.01
CA THR A 439 -25.98 -10.93 33.38
C THR A 439 -27.08 -10.01 32.90
N TRP A 440 -28.26 -10.55 32.57
CA TRP A 440 -29.38 -9.72 32.11
C TRP A 440 -29.89 -8.80 33.23
N ASN A 441 -30.13 -7.53 32.87
CA ASN A 441 -30.61 -6.51 33.78
C ASN A 441 -32.14 -6.62 33.93
N PRO A 442 -32.65 -7.08 35.09
CA PRO A 442 -34.10 -7.24 35.29
C PRO A 442 -34.84 -5.90 35.40
N SER A 443 -34.10 -4.79 35.49
CA SER A 443 -34.65 -3.43 35.61
C SER A 443 -34.50 -2.62 34.32
N PHE A 444 -34.08 -3.23 33.20
CA PHE A 444 -33.89 -2.54 31.93
C PHE A 444 -35.17 -1.82 31.49
N ASN A 445 -35.03 -0.55 31.10
CA ASN A 445 -36.12 0.23 30.56
C ASN A 445 -36.30 -0.09 29.08
N GLN A 446 -37.20 -1.02 28.78
CA GLN A 446 -37.52 -1.43 27.41
C GLN A 446 -38.00 -0.29 26.51
N PHE A 447 -38.52 0.79 27.09
CA PHE A 447 -39.06 1.94 26.37
C PHE A 447 -38.24 3.19 26.67
N PRO A 448 -36.99 3.27 26.18
CA PRO A 448 -36.24 4.51 26.26
C PRO A 448 -36.93 5.60 25.43
N GLU A 449 -37.01 6.80 26.01
CA GLU A 449 -37.50 7.99 25.32
C GLU A 449 -36.34 8.65 24.57
N TYR A 450 -36.41 8.63 23.24
CA TYR A 450 -35.48 9.32 22.36
C TYR A 450 -36.22 10.45 21.63
N PHE A 451 -35.76 11.69 21.80
CA PHE A 451 -36.35 12.87 21.15
C PHE A 451 -37.86 13.08 21.38
N GLY A 452 -38.38 12.65 22.54
CA GLY A 452 -39.83 12.72 22.82
C GLY A 452 -40.66 11.58 22.25
N MET A 453 -40.01 10.51 21.75
CA MET A 453 -40.65 9.30 21.22
C MET A 453 -40.11 8.07 21.95
N GLU A 454 -41.00 7.20 22.41
CA GLU A 454 -40.64 5.91 23.00
C GLU A 454 -40.49 4.87 21.88
N PHE A 455 -39.37 4.13 21.91
CA PHE A 455 -39.13 2.99 21.04
C PHE A 455 -39.00 1.73 21.90
N GLU A 456 -39.46 0.58 21.39
CA GLU A 456 -39.34 -0.68 22.11
C GLU A 456 -38.03 -1.36 21.73
N GLU A 457 -37.14 -1.52 22.71
CA GLU A 457 -35.91 -2.30 22.54
C GLU A 457 -36.12 -3.76 22.97
N PRO A 458 -35.30 -4.70 22.46
CA PRO A 458 -35.26 -6.07 22.98
C PRO A 458 -34.89 -6.06 24.48
N LEU A 459 -35.72 -6.70 25.31
CA LEU A 459 -35.45 -6.87 26.74
C LEU A 459 -34.23 -7.75 26.99
N MET A 460 -34.18 -8.86 26.25
CA MET A 460 -33.19 -9.91 26.36
C MET A 460 -33.25 -10.82 25.13
N ILE A 461 -32.22 -11.65 24.96
CA ILE A 461 -32.18 -12.66 23.91
C ILE A 461 -33.30 -13.71 24.05
N GLU A 462 -33.79 -14.23 22.92
CA GLU A 462 -34.74 -15.34 22.93
C GLU A 462 -34.10 -16.67 23.38
N PRO A 463 -34.89 -17.61 23.94
CA PRO A 463 -34.37 -18.91 24.38
C PRO A 463 -33.74 -19.74 23.25
N ASN A 464 -32.59 -20.37 23.53
CA ASN A 464 -31.83 -21.23 22.61
C ASN A 464 -31.23 -20.52 21.38
N LYS A 465 -31.15 -19.19 21.39
CA LYS A 465 -30.44 -18.40 20.38
C LYS A 465 -28.97 -18.24 20.69
N ILE A 466 -28.18 -17.88 19.69
CA ILE A 466 -26.75 -17.57 19.84
C ILE A 466 -26.59 -16.07 20.10
N LEU A 467 -25.89 -15.75 21.19
CA LEU A 467 -25.45 -14.41 21.55
C LEU A 467 -23.95 -14.27 21.21
N TYR A 468 -23.60 -13.19 20.54
CA TYR A 468 -22.26 -12.86 20.09
C TYR A 468 -21.73 -11.68 20.89
N PHE A 469 -20.48 -11.76 21.32
CA PHE A 469 -19.71 -10.68 21.92
C PHE A 469 -18.50 -10.42 21.02
N ALA A 470 -18.52 -9.33 20.28
CA ALA A 470 -17.38 -8.91 19.46
C ALA A 470 -16.67 -7.74 20.11
N TYR A 471 -15.34 -7.77 20.18
CA TYR A 471 -14.55 -6.72 20.84
C TYR A 471 -13.25 -6.41 20.10
N THR A 472 -12.66 -5.27 20.44
CA THR A 472 -11.41 -4.79 19.85
C THR A 472 -10.22 -5.13 20.75
N THR A 473 -9.04 -5.29 20.15
CA THR A 473 -7.73 -5.49 20.79
C THR A 473 -6.78 -4.37 20.38
N ASP A 474 -5.60 -4.32 20.99
CA ASP A 474 -4.58 -3.30 20.69
C ASP A 474 -4.05 -3.35 19.24
N THR A 475 -4.29 -4.44 18.50
CA THR A 475 -3.93 -4.57 17.08
C THR A 475 -5.11 -4.32 16.14
N SER A 476 -6.34 -4.13 16.65
CA SER A 476 -7.53 -3.94 15.81
C SER A 476 -7.49 -2.73 14.88
N TRP A 477 -6.61 -1.77 15.12
CA TRP A 477 -6.41 -0.62 14.22
C TRP A 477 -5.61 -0.97 12.96
N THR A 478 -4.87 -2.09 12.97
CA THR A 478 -4.14 -2.56 11.78
C THR A 478 -5.02 -3.38 10.84
N GLU A 479 -6.24 -3.74 11.28
CA GLU A 479 -7.13 -4.54 10.47
C GLU A 479 -7.77 -3.70 9.35
N PRO A 480 -7.90 -4.26 8.15
CA PRO A 480 -8.49 -3.56 7.03
C PRO A 480 -9.96 -3.24 7.31
N ILE A 481 -10.38 -2.03 6.93
CA ILE A 481 -11.79 -1.65 6.92
C ILE A 481 -12.48 -2.42 5.79
N ARG A 482 -13.43 -3.28 6.15
CA ARG A 482 -14.22 -4.03 5.17
C ARG A 482 -15.39 -3.17 4.68
N LEU A 483 -15.49 -3.02 3.37
CA LEU A 483 -16.61 -2.34 2.71
C LEU A 483 -17.53 -3.40 2.11
N ASP A 484 -18.61 -3.72 2.82
CA ASP A 484 -19.61 -4.69 2.35
C ASP A 484 -20.61 -4.03 1.37
N ILE A 485 -20.08 -3.38 0.32
CA ILE A 485 -20.86 -2.72 -0.73
C ILE A 485 -20.46 -3.31 -2.08
N GLU A 486 -21.44 -3.87 -2.79
CA GLU A 486 -21.22 -4.43 -4.12
C GLU A 486 -21.09 -3.31 -5.18
N ASN A 487 -20.32 -3.58 -6.25
CA ASN A 487 -20.18 -2.71 -7.42
C ASN A 487 -19.62 -1.31 -7.14
N VAL A 488 -18.66 -1.18 -6.22
CA VAL A 488 -17.96 0.09 -5.98
C VAL A 488 -16.74 0.17 -6.90
N ASP A 489 -16.64 1.22 -7.71
CA ASP A 489 -15.39 1.56 -8.41
C ASP A 489 -14.35 2.01 -7.37
N LEU A 490 -13.28 1.22 -7.21
CA LEU A 490 -12.20 1.50 -6.25
C LEU A 490 -11.56 2.88 -6.49
N ASN A 491 -11.46 3.34 -7.74
CA ASN A 491 -10.92 4.65 -8.09
C ASN A 491 -11.88 5.80 -7.73
N SER A 492 -13.14 5.47 -7.45
CA SER A 492 -14.18 6.43 -7.04
C SER A 492 -14.31 6.55 -5.52
N ILE A 493 -13.62 5.70 -4.74
CA ILE A 493 -13.64 5.76 -3.28
C ILE A 493 -12.93 7.02 -2.83
N ARG A 494 -13.72 7.98 -2.36
CA ARG A 494 -13.20 9.15 -1.66
C ARG A 494 -13.23 8.88 -0.17
N MET A 495 -12.06 8.62 0.42
CA MET A 495 -11.92 8.67 1.87
C MET A 495 -11.91 10.13 2.30
N ILE A 496 -12.96 10.54 3.01
CA ILE A 496 -13.02 11.83 3.67
C ILE A 496 -12.83 11.56 5.15
N TYR A 497 -11.66 11.91 5.67
CA TYR A 497 -11.53 12.17 7.09
C TYR A 497 -12.31 13.46 7.35
N ASP A 498 -13.33 13.46 8.22
CA ASP A 498 -14.13 14.67 8.43
C ASP A 498 -13.27 15.74 9.15
N TYR A 499 -12.72 16.67 8.36
CA TYR A 499 -11.80 17.73 8.77
C TYR A 499 -12.48 18.94 9.42
N ASN A 500 -13.81 18.95 9.59
CA ASN A 500 -14.52 20.11 10.17
C ASN A 500 -14.19 20.38 11.65
N TYR A 501 -13.39 19.51 12.28
CA TYR A 501 -12.97 19.64 13.65
C TYR A 501 -11.45 19.41 13.72
N LEU A 502 -10.68 20.50 13.83
CA LEU A 502 -9.26 20.49 14.22
C LEU A 502 -9.06 19.44 15.31
N LEU A 503 -8.03 18.59 15.16
CA LEU A 503 -7.64 17.51 16.06
C LEU A 503 -7.61 17.94 17.54
N LYS A 504 -8.79 17.98 18.16
CA LYS A 504 -8.99 17.75 19.57
C LYS A 504 -9.40 16.30 19.66
N PRO A 505 -8.48 15.38 19.98
CA PRO A 505 -8.83 14.01 20.29
C PRO A 505 -9.67 14.05 21.57
N GLU A 506 -10.99 14.16 21.40
CA GLU A 506 -11.97 14.11 22.47
C GLU A 506 -12.79 12.83 22.24
N HIS A 507 -13.12 12.12 23.32
CA HIS A 507 -14.04 11.00 23.28
C HIS A 507 -15.40 11.46 22.75
N TYR A 508 -15.87 10.84 21.66
CA TYR A 508 -17.18 11.09 21.09
C TYR A 508 -18.15 9.97 21.46
N ASP A 509 -19.28 10.35 22.03
CA ASP A 509 -20.38 9.44 22.29
C ASP A 509 -21.50 9.70 21.27
N TRP A 510 -21.81 8.68 20.46
CA TRP A 510 -22.91 8.70 19.49
C TRP A 510 -24.26 9.00 20.15
N TYR A 511 -24.36 8.80 21.48
CA TYR A 511 -25.55 8.99 22.31
C TYR A 511 -25.45 10.13 23.35
N SER A 512 -24.54 11.08 23.15
CA SER A 512 -24.28 12.24 24.03
C SER A 512 -25.47 13.17 24.36
N GLN A 513 -26.66 12.93 23.80
CA GLN A 513 -27.87 13.64 24.23
C GLN A 513 -28.39 13.22 25.61
N GLN A 514 -27.93 12.08 26.15
CA GLN A 514 -28.46 11.52 27.40
C GLN A 514 -27.59 11.73 28.65
N PHE A 515 -26.29 12.07 28.54
CA PHE A 515 -25.44 12.21 29.72
C PHE A 515 -24.51 13.43 29.66
N ASN A 516 -24.99 14.55 30.21
CA ASN A 516 -24.26 15.83 30.36
C ASN A 516 -23.67 16.40 29.05
N VAL A 517 -24.06 17.66 28.77
CA VAL A 517 -23.79 18.46 27.56
C VAL A 517 -22.29 18.81 27.32
N LYS A 518 -21.36 17.99 27.79
CA LYS A 518 -19.92 18.23 27.75
C LYS A 518 -19.22 17.50 26.60
N HIS A 519 -19.90 16.56 25.94
CA HIS A 519 -19.33 15.65 24.93
C HIS A 519 -20.26 15.36 23.74
N SER A 520 -21.20 16.27 23.41
CA SER A 520 -22.09 16.10 22.24
C SER A 520 -21.60 16.78 20.97
N TYR A 521 -21.96 16.21 19.81
CA TYR A 521 -21.66 16.73 18.46
C TYR A 521 -21.98 18.23 18.33
N GLU A 522 -23.08 18.68 18.93
CA GLU A 522 -23.54 20.08 18.91
C GLU A 522 -22.82 20.99 19.93
N SER A 523 -22.17 20.42 20.96
CA SER A 523 -21.50 21.16 22.04
C SER A 523 -20.01 21.46 21.79
N ILE A 524 -19.36 20.70 20.90
CA ILE A 524 -17.93 20.87 20.55
C ILE A 524 -17.72 22.11 19.66
N ALA A 525 -18.74 22.53 18.92
CA ALA A 525 -18.75 23.84 18.23
C ALA A 525 -18.57 25.04 19.20
N TYR A 526 -18.70 24.83 20.53
CA TYR A 526 -18.58 25.86 21.56
C TYR A 526 -17.78 25.42 22.82
N SER A 527 -16.94 24.37 22.73
CA SER A 527 -16.14 23.88 23.87
C SER A 527 -14.99 24.83 24.24
N PHE A 528 -15.04 25.38 25.46
CA PHE A 528 -13.99 26.22 26.07
C PHE A 528 -12.97 25.42 26.91
N LYS A 529 -12.85 24.09 26.74
CA LYS A 529 -11.78 23.32 27.41
C LYS A 529 -10.43 23.68 26.79
N GLU A 530 -9.48 24.10 27.63
CA GLU A 530 -8.12 24.50 27.24
C GLU A 530 -7.17 23.32 27.03
N GLU A 531 -7.46 22.12 27.52
CA GLU A 531 -6.55 20.95 27.42
C GLU A 531 -7.21 19.70 26.80
N PRO A 532 -6.51 18.98 25.90
CA PRO A 532 -6.98 17.75 25.24
C PRO A 532 -6.99 16.53 26.18
N GLU A 533 -7.85 15.54 25.90
CA GLU A 533 -7.97 14.30 26.71
C GLU A 533 -6.92 13.25 26.36
N TYR A 534 -6.28 13.38 25.20
CA TYR A 534 -5.15 12.57 24.76
C TYR A 534 -4.04 13.46 24.23
N GLU A 535 -2.79 13.06 24.47
CA GLU A 535 -1.61 13.64 23.84
C GLU A 535 -1.45 12.99 22.46
N VAL A 536 -1.82 13.72 21.40
CA VAL A 536 -1.57 13.27 20.03
C VAL A 536 -0.15 13.67 19.66
N ILE A 537 0.71 12.67 19.53
CA ILE A 537 2.04 12.82 18.97
C ILE A 537 1.93 12.52 17.48
N GLN A 538 2.15 13.53 16.65
CA GLN A 538 2.25 13.37 15.20
C GLN A 538 3.71 13.11 14.84
N TYR A 539 3.93 12.07 14.05
CA TYR A 539 5.26 11.74 13.53
C TYR A 539 5.36 12.25 12.10
N TYR A 540 6.38 13.07 11.87
CA TYR A 540 6.84 13.42 10.54
C TYR A 540 8.13 12.62 10.27
N TYR A 541 8.23 12.04 9.08
CA TYR A 541 9.34 11.16 8.70
C TYR A 541 9.82 11.51 7.29
N GLU A 542 11.14 11.56 7.15
CA GLU A 542 11.83 11.63 5.86
C GLU A 542 12.95 10.59 5.84
N ASP A 543 13.16 9.99 4.68
CA ASP A 543 14.31 9.13 4.41
C ASP A 543 15.37 9.86 3.58
N PHE A 544 16.63 9.68 3.95
CA PHE A 544 17.77 10.21 3.22
C PHE A 544 18.90 9.18 3.18
N VAL A 545 19.72 9.24 2.13
CA VAL A 545 20.84 8.33 1.93
C VAL A 545 22.15 9.12 1.95
N VAL A 546 23.05 8.73 2.85
CA VAL A 546 24.40 9.29 2.92
C VAL A 546 25.32 8.47 2.03
N TYR A 547 25.60 8.98 0.82
CA TYR A 547 26.41 8.28 -0.19
C TYR A 547 27.93 8.37 0.05
N GLU A 548 28.37 9.19 1.00
CA GLU A 548 29.79 9.39 1.33
C GLU A 548 30.12 8.91 2.75
N ASN A 549 31.30 8.33 2.93
CA ASN A 549 31.80 7.99 4.26
C ASN A 549 32.24 9.27 5.00
N THR A 550 31.29 9.90 5.70
CA THR A 550 31.48 11.15 6.43
C THR A 550 31.28 10.96 7.93
N ASP A 551 32.05 11.70 8.73
CA ASP A 551 31.93 11.75 10.20
C ASP A 551 30.78 12.67 10.66
N THR A 552 30.16 13.41 9.74
CA THR A 552 29.05 14.34 10.02
C THR A 552 28.15 14.45 8.81
N TYR A 553 26.84 14.38 9.01
CA TYR A 553 25.86 14.59 7.95
C TYR A 553 24.80 15.58 8.41
N THR A 554 24.42 16.51 7.53
CA THR A 554 23.30 17.43 7.78
C THR A 554 22.19 17.14 6.78
N HIS A 555 21.03 16.78 7.31
CA HIS A 555 19.77 16.68 6.58
C HIS A 555 18.99 17.98 6.72
N THR A 556 18.39 18.47 5.64
CA THR A 556 17.42 19.57 5.71
C THR A 556 16.05 18.99 5.40
N PHE A 557 15.10 19.13 6.33
CA PHE A 557 13.74 18.62 6.15
C PHE A 557 12.99 19.41 5.07
N ASP A 558 12.34 18.68 4.17
CA ASP A 558 11.44 19.19 3.14
C ASP A 558 9.98 19.21 3.63
N ILE A 559 9.68 20.15 4.52
CA ILE A 559 8.32 20.43 5.00
C ILE A 559 7.61 21.53 4.19
N GLY A 560 8.10 21.82 2.98
CA GLY A 560 7.67 22.96 2.18
C GLY A 560 7.81 24.29 2.92
N ASP A 561 6.80 25.15 2.83
CA ASP A 561 6.81 26.51 3.39
C ASP A 561 6.58 26.55 4.91
N LEU A 562 6.23 25.42 5.52
CA LEU A 562 5.96 25.35 6.96
C LEU A 562 7.23 25.57 7.79
N SER A 563 7.08 26.10 9.00
CA SER A 563 8.13 26.40 9.97
C SER A 563 7.99 25.51 11.20
N PHE A 564 9.04 24.75 11.56
CA PHE A 564 9.04 23.96 12.80
C PHE A 564 8.96 24.82 14.08
N GLU A 565 9.25 26.13 14.00
CA GLU A 565 9.13 27.05 15.13
C GLU A 565 7.73 27.66 15.25
N ASP A 566 7.09 27.96 14.12
CA ASP A 566 5.87 28.78 14.10
C ASP A 566 4.60 27.95 13.86
N ASP A 567 4.66 26.91 13.03
CA ASP A 567 3.49 26.15 12.59
C ASP A 567 3.24 24.89 13.42
N PHE A 568 4.24 24.46 14.22
CA PHE A 568 4.18 23.25 15.03
C PHE A 568 4.48 23.53 16.50
N ILE A 569 3.83 22.80 17.39
CA ILE A 569 4.00 22.92 18.84
C ILE A 569 4.73 21.67 19.35
N ASN A 570 5.70 21.86 20.26
CA ASN A 570 6.46 20.77 20.90
C ASN A 570 7.20 19.83 19.94
N VAL A 571 7.69 20.34 18.80
CA VAL A 571 8.52 19.55 17.87
C VAL A 571 9.81 19.09 18.56
N GLU A 572 10.11 17.81 18.47
CA GLU A 572 11.39 17.24 18.87
C GLU A 572 11.76 16.07 17.96
N VAL A 573 13.05 15.75 17.90
CA VAL A 573 13.49 14.53 17.22
C VAL A 573 13.06 13.35 18.07
N TYR A 574 12.05 12.63 17.60
CA TYR A 574 11.58 11.42 18.26
C TYR A 574 12.60 10.29 18.13
N LYS A 575 13.08 10.05 16.90
CA LYS A 575 13.96 8.93 16.59
C LYS A 575 14.73 9.16 15.30
N ILE A 576 16.01 8.79 15.32
CA ILE A 576 16.84 8.67 14.12
C ILE A 576 17.13 7.18 13.94
N ILE A 577 16.78 6.65 12.78
CA ILE A 577 17.00 5.24 12.45
C ILE A 577 18.08 5.17 11.38
N GLY A 578 19.26 4.70 11.77
CA GLY A 578 20.30 4.33 10.84
C GLY A 578 19.98 2.96 10.26
N LEU A 579 19.96 2.84 8.94
CA LEU A 579 19.97 1.53 8.29
C LEU A 579 21.42 1.15 8.08
N THR A 580 21.86 0.09 8.75
CA THR A 580 23.21 -0.45 8.49
C THR A 580 23.25 -1.06 7.08
N PRO A 581 24.43 -1.28 6.50
CA PRO A 581 24.58 -1.98 5.22
C PRO A 581 23.99 -3.41 5.19
N THR A 582 23.55 -3.96 6.32
CA THR A 582 22.87 -5.26 6.43
C THR A 582 21.35 -5.15 6.59
N LEU A 583 20.76 -3.96 6.40
CA LEU A 583 19.33 -3.66 6.63
C LEU A 583 18.88 -3.88 8.08
N GLU A 584 19.83 -3.92 9.01
CA GLU A 584 19.49 -3.86 10.43
C GLU A 584 19.24 -2.40 10.76
N SER A 585 18.07 -2.12 11.35
CA SER A 585 17.77 -0.81 11.88
C SER A 585 18.51 -0.62 13.20
N GLU A 586 19.41 0.34 13.25
CA GLU A 586 20.00 0.83 14.50
C GLU A 586 19.32 2.15 14.88
N ILE A 587 18.99 2.29 16.15
CA ILE A 587 18.46 3.55 16.68
C ILE A 587 19.66 4.41 17.05
N LEU A 588 19.94 5.44 16.26
CA LEU A 588 21.00 6.40 16.55
C LEU A 588 20.54 7.24 17.73
N THR A 589 20.98 6.85 18.92
CA THR A 589 20.64 7.53 20.17
C THR A 589 21.73 8.54 20.47
N ASP A 590 21.36 9.78 20.79
CA ASP A 590 22.33 10.79 21.23
C ASP A 590 23.05 10.29 22.48
N ASN A 591 24.26 9.79 22.26
CA ASN A 591 25.12 9.27 23.29
C ASN A 591 26.53 9.76 22.95
N VAL A 592 27.22 10.35 23.94
CA VAL A 592 28.52 11.01 23.72
C VAL A 592 29.64 10.02 23.28
N ALA A 593 29.32 8.75 23.09
CA ALA A 593 30.25 7.68 22.74
C ALA A 593 30.24 7.33 21.25
N ASP A 594 29.08 7.31 20.59
CA ASP A 594 28.90 6.75 19.26
C ASP A 594 28.27 7.75 18.27
N TYR A 595 27.23 8.49 18.65
CA TYR A 595 26.51 9.44 17.78
C TYR A 595 25.98 10.64 18.56
N SER A 596 26.04 11.84 17.99
CA SER A 596 25.44 13.05 18.55
C SER A 596 24.66 13.79 17.49
N TYR A 597 23.41 14.14 17.76
CA TYR A 597 22.63 14.93 16.80
C TYR A 597 22.25 16.31 17.34
N VAL A 598 22.07 17.25 16.42
CA VAL A 598 21.59 18.61 16.68
C VAL A 598 20.45 18.90 15.72
N PHE A 599 19.27 19.18 16.27
CA PHE A 599 18.11 19.60 15.49
C PHE A 599 17.90 21.10 15.64
N ASP A 600 18.08 21.83 14.54
CA ASP A 600 17.85 23.26 14.43
C ASP A 600 16.50 23.51 13.74
N LYS A 601 15.52 23.94 14.54
CA LYS A 601 14.15 24.22 14.08
C LYS A 601 14.08 25.42 13.13
N ALA A 602 14.98 26.39 13.30
CA ALA A 602 14.96 27.63 12.54
C ALA A 602 15.49 27.41 11.12
N THR A 603 16.49 26.54 10.97
CA THR A 603 17.05 26.19 9.65
C THR A 603 16.43 24.94 9.03
N LYS A 604 15.54 24.24 9.76
CA LYS A 604 14.96 22.94 9.38
C LYS A 604 16.03 21.84 9.21
N GLU A 605 17.13 21.94 9.95
CA GLU A 605 18.28 21.05 9.78
C GLU A 605 18.42 20.05 10.94
N LEU A 606 18.77 18.82 10.59
CA LEU A 606 19.22 17.77 11.51
C LEU A 606 20.66 17.41 11.17
N THR A 607 21.60 17.78 12.03
CA THR A 607 23.00 17.32 11.93
C THR A 607 23.20 16.08 12.80
N ILE A 608 23.82 15.03 12.25
CA ILE A 608 24.11 13.74 12.90
C ILE A 608 25.62 13.49 12.88
#